data_AF-A0A0G0ABC5-F1
#
_entry.id   AF-A0A0G0ABC5-F1
#
_cell.length_a   1.000
_cell.length_b   1.000
_cell.length_c   1.000
_cell.angle_alpha   90.00
_cell.angle_beta   90.00
_cell.angle_gamma   90.00
#
_symmetry.space_group_name_H-M   'P 1'
#
loop_
_entity.id
_entity.type
_entity.pdbx_description
1 polymer ?
#
loop_
_entity_poly.entity_id
_entity_poly.type
_entity_poly.pdbx_seq_one_letter_code
_entity_poly.pdbx_strand_id
1 'polypeptide(L)'
;MFFKRNLMLIATFLFVGFLSTLWLNSKKIKNENVKEGKSMFFKLKENLKPQNLIGISPNQIEQHWKLYEGYVTQSNKLQEELNKMLAAGESSSLIYSDRRRRLGFELNGIVLHELYFENLTAGIAQPKSGKFIETITKQFGSFDKWKEDFINCGKTRGIGWAILYFDPSSKTMVNSFIAEHEIGHIATFKPILVMDVWEHAYMVDYSATDRGKYIDAFMQNINWEIVEKRFNLAI
;
A
#
# COMPACT_ATOMS: atom_id res chain seq x y z
N MET A 1 39.94 -53.68 -0.54
CA MET A 1 39.02 -53.07 0.45
C MET A 1 39.48 -51.68 0.93
N PHE A 2 40.29 -50.93 0.16
CA PHE A 2 40.88 -49.65 0.61
C PHE A 2 40.35 -48.38 -0.09
N PHE A 3 39.56 -48.51 -1.18
CA PHE A 3 39.14 -47.35 -1.98
C PHE A 3 37.80 -46.72 -1.58
N LYS A 4 36.94 -47.42 -0.82
CA LYS A 4 35.62 -46.89 -0.40
C LYS A 4 35.64 -46.05 0.88
N ARG A 5 36.71 -46.12 1.69
CA ARG A 5 36.80 -45.38 2.97
C ARG A 5 37.25 -43.92 2.80
N ASN A 6 38.01 -43.60 1.76
CA ASN A 6 38.49 -42.22 1.53
C ASN A 6 37.43 -41.31 0.91
N LEU A 7 36.50 -41.84 0.10
CA LEU A 7 35.45 -41.02 -0.52
C LEU A 7 34.42 -40.51 0.50
N MET A 8 34.16 -41.30 1.56
CA MET A 8 33.20 -40.94 2.61
C MET A 8 33.77 -39.88 3.58
N LEU A 9 35.08 -39.89 3.84
CA LEU A 9 35.73 -38.81 4.59
C LEU A 9 35.70 -37.49 3.83
N ILE A 10 36.04 -37.50 2.53
CA ILE A 10 36.10 -36.27 1.71
C ILE A 10 34.71 -35.62 1.57
N ALA A 11 33.65 -36.42 1.41
CA ALA A 11 32.28 -35.91 1.35
C ALA A 11 31.82 -35.27 2.67
N THR A 12 32.24 -35.81 3.81
CA THR A 12 31.90 -35.27 5.13
C THR A 12 32.60 -33.94 5.40
N PHE A 13 33.88 -33.80 4.99
CA PHE A 13 34.62 -32.54 5.11
C PHE A 13 34.07 -31.43 4.20
N LEU A 14 33.64 -31.75 2.97
CA LEU A 14 33.02 -30.77 2.06
C LEU A 14 31.65 -30.31 2.56
N PHE A 15 30.84 -31.20 3.15
CA PHE A 15 29.52 -30.85 3.67
C PHE A 15 29.59 -29.97 4.92
N VAL A 16 30.53 -30.24 5.84
CA VAL A 16 30.79 -29.40 7.03
C VAL A 16 31.39 -28.05 6.62
N GLY A 17 32.27 -28.04 5.62
CA GLY A 17 32.80 -26.81 5.01
C GLY A 17 31.72 -25.92 4.40
N PHE A 18 30.74 -26.50 3.70
CA PHE A 18 29.64 -25.76 3.08
C PHE A 18 28.61 -25.24 4.10
N LEU A 19 28.25 -26.05 5.10
CA LEU A 19 27.35 -25.64 6.19
C LEU A 19 27.98 -24.55 7.08
N SER A 20 29.29 -24.65 7.36
CA SER A 20 30.00 -23.62 8.12
C SER A 20 30.09 -22.31 7.33
N THR A 21 30.36 -22.34 6.02
CA THR A 21 30.35 -21.12 5.19
C THR A 21 28.95 -20.51 5.06
N LEU A 22 27.88 -21.31 4.94
CA LEU A 22 26.49 -20.82 4.96
C LEU A 22 26.12 -20.19 6.30
N TRP A 23 26.52 -20.81 7.42
CA TRP A 23 26.27 -20.27 8.75
C TRP A 23 27.08 -18.99 9.02
N LEU A 24 28.36 -18.96 8.64
CA LEU A 24 29.22 -17.78 8.69
C LEU A 24 28.68 -16.65 7.81
N ASN A 25 28.22 -16.94 6.59
CA ASN A 25 27.56 -15.95 5.73
C ASN A 25 26.26 -15.43 6.34
N SER A 26 25.42 -16.30 6.92
CA SER A 26 24.17 -15.86 7.58
C SER A 26 24.43 -14.97 8.81
N LYS A 27 25.48 -15.27 9.59
CA LYS A 27 25.94 -14.42 10.70
C LYS A 27 26.55 -13.13 10.21
N LYS A 28 27.29 -13.16 9.10
CA LYS A 28 27.90 -11.98 8.48
C LYS A 28 26.81 -11.05 7.92
N ILE A 29 25.80 -11.58 7.22
CA ILE A 29 24.63 -10.83 6.73
C ILE A 29 23.80 -10.26 7.90
N LYS A 30 23.55 -11.04 8.96
CA LYS A 30 22.90 -10.52 10.17
C LYS A 30 23.74 -9.42 10.84
N ASN A 31 25.05 -9.60 10.95
CA ASN A 31 25.93 -8.61 11.55
C ASN A 31 26.17 -7.37 10.67
N GLU A 32 26.12 -7.49 9.34
CA GLU A 32 26.18 -6.35 8.42
C GLU A 32 24.87 -5.55 8.47
N ASN A 33 23.71 -6.21 8.54
CA ASN A 33 22.42 -5.55 8.76
C ASN A 33 22.25 -4.95 10.17
N VAL A 34 23.05 -5.38 11.14
CA VAL A 34 23.09 -4.83 12.50
C VAL A 34 24.17 -3.75 12.66
N LYS A 35 25.26 -3.80 11.89
CA LYS A 35 26.35 -2.81 11.90
C LYS A 35 26.11 -1.63 10.96
N GLU A 36 25.45 -1.83 9.82
CA GLU A 36 24.79 -0.76 9.10
C GLU A 36 23.43 -0.55 9.75
N GLY A 37 23.26 0.50 10.54
CA GLY A 37 21.94 0.95 11.00
C GLY A 37 21.05 1.42 9.85
N LYS A 38 20.90 0.66 8.76
CA LYS A 38 19.85 0.83 7.76
C LYS A 38 18.53 0.40 8.40
N SER A 39 18.04 1.23 9.30
CA SER A 39 16.61 1.41 9.43
C SER A 39 16.08 1.67 8.02
N MET A 40 15.26 0.76 7.48
CA MET A 40 14.58 0.96 6.20
C MET A 40 13.47 2.00 6.40
N PHE A 41 13.89 3.25 6.63
CA PHE A 41 12.99 4.38 6.71
C PHE A 41 12.27 4.52 5.37
N PHE A 42 10.96 4.75 5.44
CA PHE A 42 10.13 5.10 4.32
C PHE A 42 10.65 6.38 3.68
N LYS A 43 10.65 6.41 2.34
CA LYS A 43 11.05 7.56 1.56
C LYS A 43 9.85 8.10 0.81
N LEU A 44 9.77 9.42 0.72
CA LEU A 44 8.79 10.09 -0.10
C LEU A 44 8.99 9.70 -1.57
N LYS A 45 7.91 9.30 -2.23
CA LYS A 45 7.90 8.93 -3.66
C LYS A 45 7.46 10.11 -4.51
N GLU A 46 8.35 11.09 -4.69
CA GLU A 46 8.07 12.35 -5.40
C GLU A 46 7.45 12.17 -6.79
N ASN A 47 7.81 11.08 -7.48
CA ASN A 47 7.27 10.75 -8.79
C ASN A 47 5.77 10.41 -8.80
N LEU A 48 5.14 10.27 -7.63
CA LEU A 48 3.70 10.01 -7.52
C LEU A 48 2.87 11.29 -7.46
N LYS A 49 3.48 12.47 -7.26
CA LYS A 49 2.72 13.72 -7.09
C LYS A 49 1.98 14.08 -8.39
N PRO A 50 0.63 14.06 -8.39
CA PRO A 50 -0.12 14.31 -9.61
C PRO A 50 -0.07 15.79 -9.99
N GLN A 51 -0.22 16.07 -11.27
CA GLN A 51 -0.21 17.43 -11.82
C GLN A 51 -1.31 17.58 -12.86
N ASN A 52 -1.80 18.81 -13.03
CA ASN A 52 -2.74 19.18 -14.09
C ASN A 52 -4.03 18.33 -14.11
N LEU A 53 -4.56 18.00 -12.93
CA LEU A 53 -5.82 17.26 -12.80
C LEU A 53 -7.02 18.11 -13.23
N ILE A 54 -8.06 17.46 -13.73
CA ILE A 54 -9.32 18.09 -14.14
C ILE A 54 -10.23 18.21 -12.92
N GLY A 55 -10.57 19.43 -12.50
CA GLY A 55 -11.45 19.65 -11.35
C GLY A 55 -10.79 19.49 -9.98
N ILE A 56 -9.52 19.12 -9.90
CA ILE A 56 -8.75 19.10 -8.65
C ILE A 56 -7.58 20.07 -8.82
N SER A 57 -7.56 21.13 -8.02
CA SER A 57 -6.60 22.22 -8.15
C SER A 57 -5.21 21.81 -7.67
N PRO A 58 -4.15 22.48 -8.18
CA PRO A 58 -2.79 22.29 -7.66
C PRO A 58 -2.70 22.58 -6.15
N ASN A 59 -3.51 23.50 -5.62
CA ASN A 59 -3.51 23.80 -4.19
C ASN A 59 -4.10 22.65 -3.37
N GLN A 60 -5.19 22.03 -3.83
CA GLN A 60 -5.75 20.83 -3.20
C GLN A 60 -4.74 19.68 -3.17
N ILE A 61 -4.04 19.45 -4.30
CA ILE A 61 -2.96 18.44 -4.34
C ILE A 61 -1.80 18.78 -3.41
N GLU A 62 -1.37 20.04 -3.35
CA GLU A 62 -0.29 20.47 -2.47
C GLU A 62 -0.60 20.23 -0.98
N GLN A 63 -1.81 20.56 -0.54
CA GLN A 63 -2.23 20.32 0.85
C GLN A 63 -2.34 18.83 1.18
N HIS A 64 -2.90 18.03 0.26
CA HIS A 64 -3.02 16.58 0.44
C HIS A 64 -1.64 15.91 0.44
N TRP A 65 -0.72 16.38 -0.40
CA TRP A 65 0.66 15.88 -0.45
C TRP A 65 1.42 16.11 0.86
N LYS A 66 1.23 17.25 1.54
CA LYS A 66 1.84 17.52 2.85
C LYS A 66 1.38 16.54 3.94
N LEU A 67 0.14 16.06 3.86
CA LEU A 67 -0.33 15.01 4.78
C LEU A 67 0.41 13.69 4.53
N TYR A 68 0.61 13.33 3.26
CA TYR A 68 1.43 12.20 2.86
C TYR A 68 2.88 12.30 3.36
N GLU A 69 3.53 13.45 3.21
CA GLU A 69 4.85 13.74 3.80
C GLU A 69 4.86 13.56 5.33
N GLY A 70 3.76 13.97 5.97
CA GLY A 70 3.49 13.74 7.39
C GLY A 70 3.51 12.27 7.75
N TYR A 71 2.73 11.42 7.07
CA TYR A 71 2.71 9.97 7.35
C TYR A 71 4.07 9.30 7.16
N VAL A 72 4.84 9.71 6.13
CA VAL A 72 6.22 9.22 5.93
C VAL A 72 7.11 9.60 7.13
N THR A 73 7.08 10.87 7.51
CA THR A 73 7.87 11.38 8.64
C THR A 73 7.50 10.71 9.96
N GLN A 74 6.20 10.58 10.23
CA GLN A 74 5.68 10.04 11.48
C GLN A 74 5.89 8.53 11.57
N SER A 75 5.71 7.77 10.48
CA SER A 75 6.04 6.34 10.43
C SER A 75 7.51 6.08 10.75
N ASN A 76 8.41 6.90 10.19
CA ASN A 76 9.85 6.79 10.44
C ASN A 76 10.18 7.04 11.92
N LYS A 77 9.67 8.13 12.50
CA LYS A 77 9.86 8.44 13.93
C LYS A 77 9.30 7.34 14.82
N LEU A 78 8.10 6.84 14.52
CA LEU A 78 7.43 5.79 15.29
C LEU A 78 8.23 4.49 15.27
N GLN A 79 8.79 4.13 14.12
CA GLN A 79 9.61 2.93 13.99
C GLN A 79 10.94 3.07 14.74
N GLU A 80 11.56 4.25 14.72
CA GLU A 80 12.74 4.56 15.53
C GLU A 80 12.44 4.45 17.03
N GLU A 81 11.33 5.02 17.50
CA GLU A 81 10.88 4.94 18.90
C GLU A 81 10.66 3.49 19.32
N LEU A 82 9.93 2.69 18.53
CA LEU A 82 9.71 1.27 18.79
C LEU A 82 11.02 0.48 18.85
N ASN A 83 11.98 0.76 17.97
CA ASN A 83 13.28 0.10 17.97
C ASN A 83 14.11 0.47 19.23
N LYS A 84 14.09 1.74 19.64
CA LYS A 84 14.75 2.20 20.87
C LYS A 84 14.16 1.52 22.11
N MET A 85 12.83 1.49 22.23
CA MET A 85 12.15 0.84 23.35
C MET A 85 12.42 -0.68 23.38
N LEU A 86 12.45 -1.33 22.21
CA LEU A 86 12.81 -2.75 22.12
C LEU A 86 14.24 -3.00 22.61
N ALA A 87 15.21 -2.18 22.18
CA ALA A 87 16.60 -2.29 22.59
C ALA A 87 16.80 -2.01 24.10
N ALA A 88 15.96 -1.14 24.68
CA ALA A 88 15.94 -0.85 26.11
C ALA A 88 15.22 -1.92 26.96
N GLY A 89 14.63 -2.96 26.35
CA GLY A 89 13.88 -3.99 27.07
C GLY A 89 12.47 -3.57 27.49
N GLU A 90 11.94 -2.47 26.95
CA GLU A 90 10.65 -1.86 27.33
C GLU A 90 9.45 -2.37 26.51
N SER A 91 9.63 -3.47 25.78
CA SER A 91 8.62 -4.02 24.84
C SER A 91 7.32 -4.50 25.50
N SER A 92 7.30 -4.73 26.81
CA SER A 92 6.10 -5.10 27.57
C SER A 92 5.33 -3.90 28.14
N SER A 93 5.79 -2.67 27.91
CA SER A 93 5.11 -1.47 28.41
C SER A 93 3.80 -1.18 27.66
N LEU A 94 2.85 -0.53 28.33
CA LEU A 94 1.61 -0.05 27.70
C LEU A 94 1.93 0.97 26.59
N ILE A 95 2.93 1.82 26.80
CA ILE A 95 3.39 2.81 25.80
C ILE A 95 3.84 2.09 24.52
N TYR A 96 4.65 1.02 24.64
CA TYR A 96 5.07 0.24 23.48
C TYR A 96 3.88 -0.35 22.73
N SER A 97 2.90 -0.88 23.47
CA SER A 97 1.67 -1.44 22.91
C SER A 97 0.84 -0.40 22.16
N ASP A 98 0.75 0.82 22.68
CA ASP A 98 0.04 1.93 22.02
C ASP A 98 0.75 2.39 20.75
N ARG A 99 2.08 2.49 20.78
CA ARG A 99 2.89 2.79 19.59
C ARG A 99 2.74 1.71 18.52
N ARG A 100 2.66 0.44 18.91
CA ARG A 100 2.37 -0.68 18.00
C ARG A 100 0.99 -0.57 17.36
N ARG A 101 -0.04 -0.16 18.10
CA ARG A 101 -1.38 0.09 17.51
C ARG A 101 -1.35 1.24 16.52
N ARG A 102 -0.71 2.36 16.88
CA ARG A 102 -0.57 3.54 16.00
C ARG A 102 0.17 3.24 14.69
N LEU A 103 1.06 2.25 14.69
CA LEU A 103 1.82 1.87 13.50
C LEU A 103 0.91 1.46 12.33
N GLY A 104 -0.23 0.81 12.61
CA GLY A 104 -1.20 0.46 11.58
C GLY A 104 -1.75 1.69 10.85
N PHE A 105 -2.15 2.72 11.60
CA PHE A 105 -2.65 3.98 11.06
C PHE A 105 -1.60 4.67 10.17
N GLU A 106 -0.37 4.83 10.67
CA GLU A 106 0.69 5.57 9.96
C GLU A 106 1.15 4.84 8.68
N LEU A 107 1.33 3.52 8.74
CA LEU A 107 1.77 2.73 7.59
C LEU A 107 0.71 2.64 6.50
N ASN A 108 -0.56 2.45 6.88
CA ASN A 108 -1.64 2.50 5.91
C ASN A 108 -1.83 3.92 5.35
N GLY A 109 -1.59 4.96 6.16
CA GLY A 109 -1.54 6.35 5.70
C GLY A 109 -0.56 6.53 4.53
N ILE A 110 0.67 6.01 4.64
CA ILE A 110 1.63 6.00 3.52
C ILE A 110 1.07 5.25 2.32
N VAL A 111 0.72 3.96 2.50
CA VAL A 111 0.37 3.07 1.38
C VAL A 111 -0.87 3.54 0.63
N LEU A 112 -1.92 3.96 1.34
CA LEU A 112 -3.16 4.40 0.72
C LEU A 112 -2.98 5.71 -0.05
N HIS A 113 -2.19 6.66 0.46
CA HIS A 113 -1.89 7.89 -0.28
C HIS A 113 -1.02 7.62 -1.51
N GLU A 114 -0.02 6.73 -1.41
CA GLU A 114 0.76 6.31 -2.59
C GLU A 114 -0.14 5.71 -3.67
N LEU A 115 -1.05 4.81 -3.30
CA LEU A 115 -1.99 4.16 -4.23
C LEU A 115 -2.97 5.17 -4.83
N TYR A 116 -3.51 6.08 -4.00
CA TYR A 116 -4.40 7.14 -4.43
C TYR A 116 -3.73 8.07 -5.45
N PHE A 117 -2.54 8.60 -5.14
CA PHE A 117 -1.85 9.50 -6.03
C PHE A 117 -1.40 8.82 -7.33
N GLU A 118 -0.89 7.58 -7.25
CA GLU A 118 -0.44 6.85 -8.44
C GLU A 118 -1.60 6.54 -9.41
N ASN A 119 -2.85 6.39 -8.94
CA ASN A 119 -4.00 6.23 -9.85
C ASN A 119 -4.59 7.55 -10.37
N LEU A 120 -3.92 8.70 -10.21
CA LEU A 120 -4.41 10.00 -10.69
C LEU A 120 -3.57 10.54 -11.84
N THR A 121 -4.18 10.65 -13.02
CA THR A 121 -3.60 11.30 -14.21
C THR A 121 -4.73 11.77 -15.12
N ALA A 122 -4.76 13.06 -15.43
CA ALA A 122 -5.76 13.62 -16.34
C ALA A 122 -5.59 13.09 -17.78
N GLY A 123 -6.70 13.02 -18.53
CA GLY A 123 -6.69 12.72 -19.96
C GLY A 123 -6.51 11.24 -20.31
N ILE A 124 -6.42 10.34 -19.33
CA ILE A 124 -6.42 8.89 -19.57
C ILE A 124 -7.85 8.43 -19.78
N ALA A 125 -8.15 8.00 -21.01
CA ALA A 125 -9.47 7.51 -21.37
C ALA A 125 -9.80 6.21 -20.63
N GLN A 126 -11.09 6.01 -20.33
CA GLN A 126 -11.58 4.73 -19.84
C GLN A 126 -11.21 3.60 -20.82
N PRO A 127 -10.69 2.47 -20.33
CA PRO A 127 -10.31 1.35 -21.17
C PRO A 127 -11.55 0.71 -21.78
N LYS A 128 -11.46 0.39 -23.07
CA LYS A 128 -12.51 -0.33 -23.82
C LYS A 128 -12.30 -1.84 -23.81
N SER A 129 -11.13 -2.29 -23.40
CA SER A 129 -10.67 -3.68 -23.38
C SER A 129 -9.58 -3.84 -22.32
N GLY A 130 -9.24 -5.08 -21.99
CA GLY A 130 -8.26 -5.39 -20.94
C GLY A 130 -8.87 -6.32 -19.89
N LYS A 131 -8.01 -7.03 -19.16
CA LYS A 131 -8.48 -8.07 -18.23
C LYS A 131 -9.29 -7.46 -17.08
N PHE A 132 -8.98 -6.24 -16.67
CA PHE A 132 -9.74 -5.52 -15.65
C PHE A 132 -11.18 -5.28 -16.11
N ILE A 133 -11.37 -4.68 -17.29
CA ILE A 133 -12.70 -4.36 -17.82
C ILE A 133 -13.51 -5.62 -18.09
N GLU A 134 -12.89 -6.67 -18.63
CA GLU A 134 -13.55 -7.95 -18.85
C GLU A 134 -14.03 -8.56 -17.53
N THR A 135 -13.17 -8.55 -16.49
CA THR A 135 -13.50 -9.09 -15.16
C THR A 135 -14.62 -8.29 -14.50
N ILE A 136 -14.52 -6.96 -14.49
CA ILE A 136 -15.54 -6.08 -13.91
C ILE A 136 -16.87 -6.22 -14.63
N THR A 137 -16.87 -6.21 -15.96
CA THR A 137 -18.08 -6.35 -16.77
C THR A 137 -18.74 -7.71 -16.53
N LYS A 138 -17.96 -8.78 -16.47
CA LYS A 138 -18.47 -10.12 -16.18
C LYS A 138 -19.10 -10.20 -14.79
N GLN A 139 -18.50 -9.59 -13.78
CA GLN A 139 -18.96 -9.71 -12.40
C GLN A 139 -20.14 -8.79 -12.07
N PHE A 140 -20.07 -7.52 -12.48
CA PHE A 140 -21.09 -6.51 -12.16
C PHE A 140 -22.18 -6.39 -13.26
N GLY A 141 -22.03 -7.13 -14.36
CA GLY A 141 -22.92 -7.11 -15.53
C GLY A 141 -22.62 -5.97 -16.52
N SER A 142 -22.07 -4.85 -16.05
CA SER A 142 -21.49 -3.81 -16.90
C SER A 142 -20.48 -2.97 -16.12
N PHE A 143 -19.59 -2.28 -16.83
CA PHE A 143 -18.72 -1.28 -16.22
C PHE A 143 -19.52 -0.15 -15.56
N ASP A 144 -20.62 0.30 -16.17
CA ASP A 144 -21.45 1.37 -15.62
C ASP A 144 -22.09 0.99 -14.29
N LYS A 145 -22.53 -0.28 -14.14
CA LYS A 145 -23.04 -0.80 -12.87
C LYS A 145 -21.97 -0.84 -11.79
N TRP A 146 -20.75 -1.27 -12.13
CA TRP A 146 -19.63 -1.22 -11.20
C TRP A 146 -19.29 0.23 -10.81
N LYS A 147 -19.27 1.14 -11.78
CA LYS A 147 -18.99 2.56 -11.56
C LYS A 147 -20.02 3.19 -10.63
N GLU A 148 -21.30 2.91 -10.84
CA GLU A 148 -22.38 3.35 -9.94
C GLU A 148 -22.16 2.85 -8.52
N ASP A 149 -21.85 1.56 -8.36
CA ASP A 149 -21.58 0.95 -7.05
C ASP A 149 -20.35 1.55 -6.36
N PHE A 150 -19.25 1.77 -7.09
CA PHE A 150 -18.03 2.38 -6.56
C PHE A 150 -18.24 3.85 -6.15
N ILE A 151 -18.99 4.61 -6.95
CA ILE A 151 -19.38 5.99 -6.60
C ILE A 151 -20.23 6.00 -5.31
N ASN A 152 -21.19 5.08 -5.19
CA ASN A 152 -22.02 4.98 -3.99
C ASN A 152 -21.21 4.53 -2.77
N CYS A 153 -20.21 3.66 -2.95
CA CYS A 153 -19.24 3.30 -1.93
C CYS A 153 -18.49 4.54 -1.41
N GLY A 154 -18.06 5.44 -2.29
CA GLY A 154 -17.42 6.72 -1.93
C GLY A 154 -18.34 7.72 -1.21
N LYS A 155 -19.65 7.64 -1.46
CA LYS A 155 -20.66 8.48 -0.79
C LYS A 155 -21.02 7.99 0.61
N THR A 156 -20.55 6.82 1.03
CA THR A 156 -20.74 6.30 2.39
C THR A 156 -20.32 7.35 3.42
N ARG A 157 -21.19 7.58 4.42
CA ARG A 157 -20.94 8.58 5.48
C ARG A 157 -19.76 8.16 6.35
N GLY A 158 -18.86 9.10 6.59
CA GLY A 158 -17.64 8.88 7.39
C GLY A 158 -16.40 9.46 6.71
N ILE A 159 -15.30 9.39 7.45
CA ILE A 159 -13.94 9.63 6.95
C ILE A 159 -13.31 8.28 6.62
N GLY A 160 -12.56 8.21 5.52
CA GLY A 160 -12.04 6.93 5.06
C GLY A 160 -11.81 6.88 3.57
N TRP A 161 -11.94 5.68 3.01
CA TRP A 161 -11.56 5.39 1.64
C TRP A 161 -12.60 4.50 0.99
N ALA A 162 -12.89 4.76 -0.29
CA ALA A 162 -13.53 3.76 -1.15
C ALA A 162 -12.45 3.04 -1.94
N ILE A 163 -12.41 1.72 -1.80
CA ILE A 163 -11.38 0.89 -2.40
C ILE A 163 -12.04 -0.24 -3.18
N LEU A 164 -11.64 -0.37 -4.44
CA LEU A 164 -11.91 -1.58 -5.21
C LEU A 164 -10.79 -2.58 -4.91
N TYR A 165 -11.15 -3.68 -4.27
CA TYR A 165 -10.28 -4.80 -3.99
C TYR A 165 -10.41 -5.91 -5.03
N PHE A 166 -9.33 -6.68 -5.19
CA PHE A 166 -9.34 -8.02 -5.77
C PHE A 166 -9.11 -9.05 -4.67
N ASP A 167 -10.00 -10.05 -4.59
CA ASP A 167 -9.81 -11.24 -3.77
C ASP A 167 -9.08 -12.32 -4.58
N PRO A 168 -7.80 -12.62 -4.28
CA PRO A 168 -7.07 -13.66 -4.99
C PRO A 168 -7.62 -15.08 -4.75
N SER A 169 -8.38 -15.30 -3.66
CA SER A 169 -8.94 -16.61 -3.33
C SER A 169 -10.13 -16.95 -4.22
N SER A 170 -11.12 -16.05 -4.27
CA SER A 170 -12.32 -16.25 -5.10
C SER A 170 -12.19 -15.71 -6.52
N LYS A 171 -11.13 -14.95 -6.81
CA LYS A 171 -10.91 -14.22 -8.08
C LYS A 171 -12.04 -13.23 -8.38
N THR A 172 -12.51 -12.54 -7.33
CA THR A 172 -13.61 -11.56 -7.43
C THR A 172 -13.13 -10.16 -7.07
N MET A 173 -13.91 -9.17 -7.52
CA MET A 173 -13.70 -7.75 -7.28
C MET A 173 -14.68 -7.25 -6.23
N VAL A 174 -14.25 -6.45 -5.25
CA VAL A 174 -15.14 -5.97 -4.17
C VAL A 174 -14.93 -4.49 -3.93
N ASN A 175 -15.97 -3.68 -4.09
CA ASN A 175 -15.97 -2.30 -3.63
C ASN A 175 -16.19 -2.29 -2.11
N SER A 176 -15.33 -1.62 -1.36
CA SER A 176 -15.40 -1.55 0.10
C SER A 176 -15.07 -0.17 0.61
N PHE A 177 -15.87 0.31 1.56
CA PHE A 177 -15.55 1.48 2.35
C PHE A 177 -14.77 1.03 3.59
N ILE A 178 -13.60 1.63 3.81
CA ILE A 178 -12.83 1.45 5.04
C ILE A 178 -12.74 2.77 5.80
N ALA A 179 -12.75 2.71 7.13
CA ALA A 179 -12.64 3.88 8.00
C ALA A 179 -11.19 4.15 8.38
N GLU A 180 -10.87 5.41 8.63
CA GLU A 180 -9.52 5.87 8.96
C GLU A 180 -8.47 5.45 7.91
N HIS A 181 -7.39 4.77 8.29
CA HIS A 181 -6.45 4.16 7.34
C HIS A 181 -6.38 2.64 7.50
N GLU A 182 -6.70 2.08 8.67
CA GLU A 182 -6.49 0.68 9.03
C GLU A 182 -7.80 -0.10 9.31
N ILE A 183 -8.93 0.58 9.47
CA ILE A 183 -10.15 -0.04 10.00
C ILE A 183 -11.02 -0.55 8.86
N GLY A 184 -11.17 -1.87 8.77
CA GLY A 184 -12.06 -2.53 7.80
C GLY A 184 -11.35 -3.11 6.57
N HIS A 185 -10.01 -3.03 6.51
CA HIS A 185 -9.25 -3.79 5.52
C HIS A 185 -9.56 -5.28 5.59
N ILE A 186 -9.77 -5.90 4.43
CA ILE A 186 -9.99 -7.34 4.33
C ILE A 186 -8.63 -7.99 4.13
N ALA A 187 -8.23 -8.84 5.08
CA ALA A 187 -6.96 -9.54 5.02
C ALA A 187 -6.81 -10.27 3.66
N THR A 188 -5.61 -10.19 3.07
CA THR A 188 -5.23 -10.77 1.77
C THR A 188 -5.75 -10.07 0.51
N PHE A 189 -6.81 -9.27 0.60
CA PHE A 189 -7.38 -8.57 -0.55
C PHE A 189 -6.40 -7.52 -1.08
N LYS A 190 -6.34 -7.37 -2.41
CA LYS A 190 -5.39 -6.49 -3.09
C LYS A 190 -6.09 -5.20 -3.55
N PRO A 191 -5.67 -4.01 -3.10
CA PRO A 191 -6.27 -2.77 -3.56
C PRO A 191 -5.90 -2.51 -5.03
N ILE A 192 -6.91 -2.28 -5.86
CA ILE A 192 -6.77 -2.06 -7.31
C ILE A 192 -6.97 -0.56 -7.63
N LEU A 193 -8.04 0.04 -7.12
CA LEU A 193 -8.33 1.48 -7.23
C LEU A 193 -8.65 2.02 -5.84
N VAL A 194 -8.04 3.15 -5.46
CA VAL A 194 -8.16 3.75 -4.12
C VAL A 194 -8.60 5.20 -4.26
N MET A 195 -9.72 5.55 -3.62
CA MET A 195 -10.25 6.91 -3.57
C MET A 195 -10.29 7.39 -2.11
N ASP A 196 -9.54 8.45 -1.81
CA ASP A 196 -9.60 9.14 -0.52
C ASP A 196 -10.93 9.91 -0.43
N VAL A 197 -11.72 9.70 0.61
CA VAL A 197 -12.95 10.48 0.87
C VAL A 197 -12.91 11.17 2.23
N TRP A 198 -11.73 11.31 2.82
CA TRP A 198 -11.48 12.27 3.88
C TRP A 198 -11.70 13.70 3.38
N GLU A 199 -12.15 14.55 4.27
CA GLU A 199 -12.40 15.96 3.99
C GLU A 199 -11.15 16.68 3.45
N HIS A 200 -9.96 16.33 3.93
CA HIS A 200 -8.71 16.91 3.43
C HIS A 200 -8.44 16.64 1.95
N ALA A 201 -9.05 15.61 1.36
CA ALA A 201 -8.83 15.24 -0.03
C ALA A 201 -9.56 16.17 -1.00
N TYR A 202 -10.54 16.92 -0.51
CA TYR A 202 -11.41 17.73 -1.36
C TYR A 202 -11.82 19.10 -0.81
N MET A 203 -11.66 19.38 0.48
CA MET A 203 -12.23 20.59 1.09
C MET A 203 -11.53 21.91 0.75
N VAL A 204 -10.41 21.87 0.03
CA VAL A 204 -9.81 23.08 -0.57
C VAL A 204 -10.61 23.52 -1.80
N ASP A 205 -11.11 22.57 -2.59
CA ASP A 205 -11.82 22.85 -3.85
C ASP A 205 -13.35 22.72 -3.73
N TYR A 206 -13.84 21.89 -2.80
CA TYR A 206 -15.23 21.47 -2.69
C TYR A 206 -15.73 21.63 -1.26
N SER A 207 -16.93 22.17 -1.04
CA SER A 207 -17.48 22.30 0.32
C SER A 207 -17.72 20.94 0.99
N ALA A 208 -17.93 20.90 2.30
CA ALA A 208 -18.22 19.66 3.05
C ALA A 208 -19.42 18.85 2.48
N THR A 209 -20.38 19.54 1.84
CA THR A 209 -21.55 18.94 1.19
C THR A 209 -21.32 18.52 -0.27
N ASP A 210 -20.18 18.88 -0.86
CA ASP A 210 -19.85 18.69 -2.28
C ASP A 210 -19.01 17.43 -2.54
N ARG A 211 -18.94 16.48 -1.60
CA ARG A 211 -18.22 15.20 -1.78
C ARG A 211 -18.58 14.51 -3.12
N GLY A 212 -19.84 14.58 -3.54
CA GLY A 212 -20.26 14.02 -4.83
C GLY A 212 -19.53 14.64 -6.03
N LYS A 213 -19.33 15.96 -6.05
CA LYS A 213 -18.60 16.66 -7.12
C LYS A 213 -17.12 16.30 -7.13
N TYR A 214 -16.53 16.13 -5.95
CA TYR A 214 -15.17 15.61 -5.83
C TYR A 214 -15.05 14.19 -6.39
N ILE A 215 -15.98 13.30 -6.05
CA ILE A 215 -15.99 11.93 -6.60
C ILE A 215 -16.10 11.97 -8.12
N ASP A 216 -16.93 12.84 -8.70
CA ASP A 216 -17.03 13.00 -10.15
C ASP A 216 -15.69 13.47 -10.76
N ALA A 217 -14.99 14.40 -10.12
CA ALA A 217 -13.66 14.84 -10.53
C ALA A 217 -12.61 13.73 -10.38
N PHE A 218 -12.63 12.96 -9.29
CA PHE A 218 -11.77 11.78 -9.12
C PHE A 218 -11.96 10.80 -10.27
N MET A 219 -13.21 10.46 -10.61
CA MET A 219 -13.54 9.52 -11.70
C MET A 219 -13.04 10.00 -13.07
N GLN A 220 -12.95 11.31 -13.30
CA GLN A 220 -12.39 11.89 -14.54
C GLN A 220 -10.87 11.82 -14.62
N ASN A 221 -10.18 11.65 -13.49
CA ASN A 221 -8.73 11.65 -13.40
C ASN A 221 -8.14 10.26 -13.13
N ILE A 222 -8.94 9.18 -13.19
CA ILE A 222 -8.41 7.84 -12.97
C ILE A 222 -7.42 7.48 -14.07
N ASN A 223 -6.19 7.15 -13.66
CA ASN A 223 -5.21 6.51 -14.52
C ASN A 223 -5.54 5.01 -14.66
N TRP A 224 -6.33 4.69 -15.67
CA TRP A 224 -6.77 3.32 -15.92
C TRP A 224 -5.66 2.36 -16.32
N GLU A 225 -4.53 2.84 -16.84
CA GLU A 225 -3.36 2.00 -17.14
C GLU A 225 -2.75 1.46 -15.84
N ILE A 226 -2.68 2.29 -14.79
CA ILE A 226 -2.23 1.87 -13.46
C ILE A 226 -3.23 0.88 -12.84
N VAL A 227 -4.54 1.12 -12.99
CA VAL A 227 -5.58 0.20 -12.52
C VAL A 227 -5.43 -1.19 -13.18
N GLU A 228 -5.31 -1.24 -14.51
CA GLU A 228 -5.09 -2.49 -15.26
C GLU A 228 -3.75 -3.15 -14.86
N LYS A 229 -2.67 -2.37 -14.70
CA LYS A 229 -1.37 -2.88 -14.24
C LYS A 229 -1.46 -3.51 -12.85
N ARG A 230 -2.08 -2.85 -11.88
CA ARG A 230 -2.27 -3.38 -10.52
C ARG A 230 -3.13 -4.63 -10.53
N PHE A 231 -4.20 -4.64 -11.32
CA PHE A 231 -5.04 -5.82 -11.50
C PHE A 231 -4.23 -7.00 -12.05
N ASN A 232 -3.42 -6.78 -13.09
CA ASN A 232 -2.56 -7.81 -13.68
C ASN A 232 -1.48 -8.35 -12.73
N LEU A 233 -1.02 -7.54 -11.76
CA LEU A 233 -0.08 -7.98 -10.72
C LEU A 233 -0.78 -8.75 -9.58
N ALA A 234 -2.09 -8.58 -9.43
CA ALA A 234 -2.85 -9.19 -8.35
C ALA A 234 -3.37 -10.60 -8.69
N ILE A 235 -3.50 -10.93 -9.98
CA ILE A 235 -4.03 -12.21 -10.50
C ILE A 235 -3.00 -13.33 -10.56
#